data_AF-A0A662TCH3-F1
#
_entry.id   AF-A0A662TCH3-F1
#
_cell.length_a   1.000
_cell.length_b   1.000
_cell.length_c   1.000
_cell.angle_alpha   90.00
_cell.angle_beta   90.00
_cell.angle_gamma   90.00
#
_symmetry.space_group_name_H-M   'P 1'
#
loop_
_entity.id
_entity.type
_entity.pdbx_description
1 polymer ?
#
loop_
_entity_poly.entity_id
_entity_poly.type
_entity_poly.pdbx_seq_one_letter_code
_entity_poly.pdbx_strand_id
1 'polypeptide(L)'
;MDKEELKDKICSELGGTRKGNVCFVGKFPLDLSSSLFYFKAPEYYKVVSINPEKFLKIAPQIELDRLTIQGIKKSIRNKRPIEPLFFDISEETGKILGHEGRHRAKASLELGIDKVPVILYCRGKYGFVPFERCSKVSMFF
;
A
#
# COMPACT_ATOMS: atom_id res chain seq x y z
N MET A 1 14.96 -5.91 14.56
CA MET A 1 14.89 -5.97 13.09
C MET A 1 15.57 -4.73 12.55
N ASP A 2 16.62 -4.90 11.75
CA ASP A 2 17.28 -3.77 11.08
C ASP A 2 16.49 -3.32 9.84
N LYS A 3 16.92 -2.21 9.20
CA LYS A 3 16.21 -1.65 8.05
C LYS A 3 16.26 -2.55 6.81
N GLU A 4 17.33 -3.29 6.58
CA GLU A 4 17.42 -4.18 5.42
C GLU A 4 16.57 -5.43 5.64
N GLU A 5 16.57 -5.98 6.85
CA GLU A 5 15.70 -7.09 7.25
C GLU A 5 14.21 -6.70 7.10
N LEU A 6 13.83 -5.48 7.48
CA LEU A 6 12.47 -4.98 7.29
C LEU A 6 12.11 -4.88 5.80
N LYS A 7 13.02 -4.40 4.94
CA LYS A 7 12.80 -4.30 3.49
C LYS A 7 12.59 -5.67 2.86
N ASP A 8 13.39 -6.65 3.26
CA ASP A 8 13.28 -8.04 2.79
C ASP A 8 11.96 -8.66 3.27
N LYS A 9 11.59 -8.45 4.54
CA LYS A 9 10.30 -8.89 5.10
C LYS A 9 9.12 -8.30 4.32
N ILE A 10 9.07 -6.98 4.14
CA ILE A 10 7.99 -6.30 3.40
C ILE A 10 7.88 -6.87 1.98
N CYS A 11 9.01 -6.99 1.27
CA CYS A 11 8.96 -7.45 -0.11
C CYS A 11 8.52 -8.92 -0.22
N SER A 12 8.95 -9.76 0.73
CA SER A 12 8.54 -11.16 0.83
C SER A 12 7.04 -11.30 1.13
N GLU A 13 6.52 -10.56 2.12
CA GLU A 13 5.08 -10.58 2.46
C GLU A 13 4.19 -10.12 1.30
N LEU A 14 4.68 -9.21 0.46
CA LEU A 14 3.98 -8.75 -0.73
C LEU A 14 4.09 -9.73 -1.92
N GLY A 15 4.92 -10.77 -1.81
CA GLY A 15 5.21 -11.73 -2.88
C GLY A 15 5.97 -11.09 -4.04
N GLY A 16 6.82 -10.11 -3.76
CA GLY A 16 7.61 -9.39 -4.75
C GLY A 16 9.06 -9.87 -4.84
N THR A 17 9.80 -9.26 -5.76
CA THR A 17 11.25 -9.48 -5.91
C THR A 17 12.01 -8.19 -5.62
N ARG A 18 12.97 -8.22 -4.68
CA ARG A 18 13.73 -7.04 -4.28
C ARG A 18 14.95 -6.82 -5.17
N LYS A 19 15.20 -5.55 -5.52
CA LYS A 19 16.45 -5.06 -6.11
C LYS A 19 16.82 -3.73 -5.45
N GLY A 20 17.74 -3.77 -4.48
CA GLY A 20 18.09 -2.60 -3.67
C GLY A 20 16.89 -2.08 -2.89
N ASN A 21 16.55 -0.80 -3.06
CA ASN A 21 15.41 -0.18 -2.38
C ASN A 21 14.06 -0.38 -3.10
N VAL A 22 14.02 -1.19 -4.16
CA VAL A 22 12.78 -1.42 -4.92
C VAL A 22 12.29 -2.85 -4.72
N CYS A 23 11.03 -3.01 -4.36
CA CYS A 23 10.33 -4.29 -4.43
C CYS A 23 9.42 -4.32 -5.67
N PHE A 24 9.62 -5.28 -6.56
CA PHE A 24 8.75 -5.47 -7.71
C PHE A 24 7.59 -6.38 -7.31
N VAL A 25 6.43 -5.79 -7.01
CA VAL A 25 5.17 -6.50 -6.75
C VAL A 25 4.46 -6.68 -8.09
N GLY A 26 4.72 -7.81 -8.75
CA GLY A 26 4.42 -7.95 -10.17
C GLY A 26 5.16 -6.89 -10.99
N LYS A 27 4.42 -5.99 -11.64
CA LYS A 27 4.99 -4.87 -12.41
C LYS A 27 5.07 -3.55 -11.62
N PHE A 28 4.58 -3.51 -10.37
CA PHE A 28 4.61 -2.30 -9.55
C PHE A 28 5.98 -2.13 -8.87
N PRO A 29 6.73 -1.03 -9.14
CA PRO A 29 8.04 -0.78 -8.55
C PRO A 29 7.92 -0.08 -7.18
N LEU A 30 7.60 -0.83 -6.12
CA LEU A 30 7.44 -0.30 -4.77
C LEU A 30 8.75 0.28 -4.23
N ASP A 31 8.71 1.51 -3.74
CA ASP A 31 9.79 2.14 -3.00
C ASP A 31 9.79 1.69 -1.52
N LEU A 32 10.74 0.83 -1.16
CA LEU A 32 10.94 0.35 0.21
C LEU A 32 11.63 1.38 1.12
N SER A 33 12.05 2.53 0.57
CA SER A 33 12.56 3.66 1.34
C SER A 33 11.47 4.69 1.71
N SER A 34 10.23 4.49 1.25
CA SER A 34 9.11 5.37 1.59
C SER A 34 8.96 5.53 3.09
N SER A 35 8.80 6.78 3.53
CA SER A 35 8.62 7.13 4.94
C SER A 35 7.37 6.49 5.55
N LEU A 36 6.41 6.06 4.74
CA LEU A 36 5.20 5.35 5.19
C LEU A 36 5.54 4.06 5.96
N PHE A 37 6.61 3.34 5.58
CA PHE A 37 7.04 2.13 6.30
C PHE A 37 7.74 2.42 7.63
N TYR A 38 8.21 3.65 7.84
CA TYR A 38 9.04 4.05 8.98
C TYR A 38 8.36 5.10 9.87
N PHE A 39 7.25 5.66 9.43
CA PHE A 39 6.41 6.56 10.23
C PHE A 39 5.81 5.86 11.46
N LYS A 40 5.69 4.52 11.39
CA LYS A 40 5.29 3.66 12.50
C LYS A 40 6.21 2.46 12.60
N ALA A 41 6.31 1.92 13.81
CA ALA A 41 7.01 0.67 14.03
C ALA A 41 6.27 -0.47 13.30
N PRO A 42 6.99 -1.51 12.81
CA PRO A 42 6.41 -2.55 11.95
C PRO A 42 5.18 -3.26 12.51
N GLU A 43 5.03 -3.35 13.83
CA GLU A 43 3.88 -3.96 14.50
C GLU A 43 2.57 -3.14 14.37
N TYR A 44 2.64 -1.89 13.92
CA TYR A 44 1.48 -1.00 13.75
C TYR A 44 0.82 -1.09 12.38
N TYR A 45 1.40 -1.88 11.46
CA TYR A 45 0.83 -2.05 10.14
C TYR A 45 0.97 -3.48 9.64
N LYS A 46 0.16 -3.79 8.64
CA LYS A 46 0.30 -4.97 7.80
C LYS A 46 0.47 -4.54 6.36
N VAL A 47 1.32 -5.23 5.60
CA VAL A 47 1.39 -5.04 4.15
C VAL A 47 0.61 -6.14 3.45
N VAL A 48 -0.16 -5.75 2.44
CA VAL A 48 -0.92 -6.69 1.60
C VAL A 48 -0.79 -6.30 0.13
N SER A 49 -0.90 -7.30 -0.74
CA SER A 49 -0.94 -7.10 -2.18
C SER A 49 -2.38 -7.34 -2.66
N ILE A 50 -3.04 -6.30 -3.18
CA ILE A 50 -4.44 -6.41 -3.62
C ILE A 50 -4.62 -5.95 -5.06
N ASN A 51 -5.70 -6.38 -5.70
CA ASN A 51 -6.05 -5.91 -7.03
C ASN A 51 -6.39 -4.40 -7.00
N PRO A 52 -5.88 -3.59 -7.95
CA PRO A 52 -6.13 -2.15 -7.95
C PRO A 52 -7.62 -1.78 -8.13
N GLU A 53 -8.39 -2.59 -8.85
CA GLU A 53 -9.85 -2.41 -8.94
C GLU A 53 -10.52 -2.63 -7.58
N LYS A 54 -10.09 -3.64 -6.82
CA LYS A 54 -10.57 -3.87 -5.45
C LYS A 54 -10.24 -2.68 -4.54
N PHE A 55 -9.02 -2.13 -4.64
CA PHE A 55 -8.65 -0.90 -3.92
C PHE A 55 -9.60 0.25 -4.25
N LEU A 56 -9.85 0.49 -5.54
CA LEU A 56 -10.72 1.58 -6.03
C LEU A 56 -12.20 1.39 -5.72
N LYS A 57 -12.67 0.16 -5.46
CA LYS A 57 -14.02 -0.11 -4.97
C LYS A 57 -14.18 0.22 -3.48
N ILE A 58 -13.11 0.05 -2.70
CA ILE A 58 -13.10 0.33 -1.26
C ILE A 58 -12.88 1.82 -1.00
N ALA A 59 -11.96 2.45 -1.72
CA ALA A 59 -11.67 3.88 -1.60
C ALA A 59 -12.75 4.71 -2.33
N PRO A 60 -13.35 5.74 -1.70
CA PRO A 60 -14.31 6.64 -2.34
C PRO A 60 -13.82 7.16 -3.70
N GLN A 61 -14.68 7.03 -4.72
CA GLN A 61 -14.39 7.47 -6.07
C GLN A 61 -14.77 8.93 -6.27
N ILE A 62 -13.75 9.79 -6.19
CA ILE A 62 -13.82 11.16 -6.67
C ILE A 62 -13.13 11.24 -8.04
N GLU A 63 -13.38 12.32 -8.78
CA GLU A 63 -12.64 12.58 -10.01
C GLU A 63 -11.13 12.66 -9.73
N LEU A 64 -10.36 11.89 -10.51
CA LEU A 64 -8.91 11.81 -10.37
C LEU A 64 -8.22 12.60 -11.47
N ASP A 65 -7.26 13.44 -11.08
CA ASP A 65 -6.44 14.19 -12.02
C ASP A 65 -5.70 13.27 -13.03
N ARG A 66 -5.98 13.50 -14.32
CA ARG A 66 -5.44 12.69 -15.42
C ARG A 66 -3.94 12.89 -15.59
N LEU A 67 -3.41 14.09 -15.37
CA LEU A 67 -1.98 14.35 -15.54
C LEU A 67 -1.15 13.59 -14.51
N THR A 68 -1.60 13.58 -13.26
CA THR A 68 -1.02 12.78 -12.17
C THR A 68 -1.02 11.30 -12.52
N ILE A 69 -2.14 10.76 -13.03
CA ILE A 69 -2.21 9.35 -13.48
C ILE A 69 -1.18 9.07 -14.58
N GLN A 70 -1.08 9.92 -15.61
CA GLN A 70 -0.09 9.73 -16.68
C GLN A 70 1.35 9.81 -16.18
N GLY A 71 1.64 10.74 -15.26
CA GLY A 71 2.94 10.84 -14.59
C GLY A 71 3.31 9.55 -13.86
N ILE A 72 2.38 8.99 -13.09
CA ILE A 72 2.57 7.72 -12.39
C ILE A 72 2.77 6.57 -13.39
N LYS A 73 1.98 6.49 -14.46
CA LYS A 73 2.15 5.45 -15.50
C LYS A 73 3.54 5.52 -16.13
N LYS A 74 4.06 6.73 -16.38
CA LYS A 74 5.42 6.94 -16.88
C LYS A 74 6.47 6.45 -15.88
N SER A 75 6.30 6.75 -14.59
CA SER A 75 7.19 6.25 -13.53
C SER A 75 7.18 4.71 -13.43
N ILE A 76 6.01 4.07 -13.48
CA ILE A 76 5.88 2.60 -13.45
C ILE A 76 6.61 1.98 -14.64
N ARG A 77 6.35 2.45 -15.88
CA ARG A 77 6.99 1.93 -17.09
C ARG A 77 8.52 2.06 -17.05
N ASN A 78 9.01 3.15 -16.46
CA ASN A 78 10.43 3.41 -16.29
C ASN A 78 11.03 2.73 -15.05
N LYS A 79 10.27 1.88 -14.35
CA LYS A 79 10.68 1.17 -13.12
C LYS A 79 11.22 2.11 -12.03
N ARG A 80 10.72 3.35 -12.00
CA ARG A 80 11.07 4.31 -10.94
C ARG A 80 10.38 3.90 -9.64
N PRO A 81 11.03 3.99 -8.48
CA PRO A 81 10.40 3.70 -7.20
C PRO A 81 9.13 4.53 -7.00
N ILE A 82 8.05 3.90 -6.53
CA ILE A 82 6.77 4.53 -6.24
C ILE A 82 6.33 4.10 -4.85
N GLU A 83 5.86 5.06 -4.07
CA GLU A 83 5.36 4.80 -2.73
C GLU A 83 4.21 3.76 -2.72
N PRO A 84 3.97 3.09 -1.58
CA PRO A 84 2.82 2.19 -1.39
C PRO A 84 1.51 2.96 -1.21
N LEU A 85 0.39 2.31 -1.52
CA LEU A 85 -0.95 2.79 -1.18
C LEU A 85 -1.23 2.51 0.30
N PHE A 86 -2.23 3.16 0.90
CA PHE A 86 -2.61 2.80 2.27
C PHE A 86 -4.10 2.92 2.57
N PHE A 87 -4.50 2.20 3.63
CA PHE A 87 -5.77 2.34 4.34
C PHE A 87 -5.52 2.57 5.83
N ASP A 88 -6.26 3.51 6.41
CA ASP A 88 -6.45 3.63 7.85
C ASP A 88 -7.73 2.89 8.24
N ILE A 89 -7.64 1.99 9.21
CA ILE A 89 -8.75 1.10 9.57
C ILE A 89 -9.11 1.28 11.04
N SER A 90 -10.40 1.44 11.31
CA SER A 90 -10.94 1.55 12.66
C SER A 90 -10.74 0.25 13.44
N GLU A 91 -10.10 0.34 14.60
CA GLU A 91 -10.00 -0.77 15.55
C GLU A 91 -11.38 -1.28 15.97
N GLU A 92 -12.29 -0.37 16.31
CA GLU A 92 -13.61 -0.70 16.87
C GLU A 92 -14.53 -1.36 15.82
N THR A 93 -14.54 -0.79 14.61
CA THR A 93 -15.55 -1.11 13.58
C THR A 93 -15.01 -1.90 12.39
N GLY A 94 -13.68 -1.93 12.19
CA GLY A 94 -13.06 -2.50 10.98
C GLY A 94 -13.29 -1.68 9.70
N LYS A 95 -13.98 -0.54 9.78
CA LYS A 95 -14.25 0.33 8.62
C LYS A 95 -13.00 1.12 8.22
N ILE A 96 -12.92 1.43 6.93
CA ILE A 96 -11.91 2.35 6.40
C ILE A 96 -12.23 3.77 6.86
N LEU A 97 -11.29 4.39 7.57
CA LEU A 97 -11.37 5.78 8.05
C LEU A 97 -10.68 6.76 7.10
N GLY A 98 -9.66 6.30 6.39
CA GLY A 98 -8.84 7.12 5.51
C GLY A 98 -8.06 6.25 4.54
N HIS A 99 -7.57 6.85 3.46
CA HIS A 99 -6.80 6.15 2.44
C HIS A 99 -5.99 7.14 1.59
N GLU A 100 -4.96 6.65 0.90
CA GLU A 100 -4.25 7.40 -0.14
C GLU A 100 -3.76 6.45 -1.23
N GLY A 101 -3.53 6.98 -2.43
CA GLY A 101 -2.96 6.24 -3.55
C GLY A 101 -3.95 5.85 -4.62
N ARG A 102 -5.14 6.49 -4.68
CA ARG A 102 -6.13 6.26 -5.75
C ARG A 102 -5.56 6.48 -7.15
N HIS A 103 -4.75 7.52 -7.36
CA HIS A 103 -4.09 7.73 -8.66
C HIS A 103 -3.11 6.60 -9.00
N ARG A 104 -2.42 6.03 -8.00
CA ARG A 104 -1.52 4.89 -8.17
C ARG A 104 -2.28 3.61 -8.46
N ALA A 105 -3.39 3.37 -7.79
CA ALA A 105 -4.31 2.27 -8.11
C ALA A 105 -4.86 2.42 -9.54
N LYS A 106 -5.36 3.60 -9.92
CA LYS A 106 -5.91 3.86 -11.25
C LYS A 106 -4.86 3.71 -12.35
N ALA A 107 -3.67 4.26 -12.16
CA ALA A 107 -2.55 4.08 -13.07
C ALA A 107 -2.17 2.60 -13.25
N SER A 108 -2.16 1.84 -12.14
CA SER A 108 -1.84 0.41 -12.15
C SER A 108 -2.93 -0.41 -12.87
N LEU A 109 -4.20 -0.09 -12.63
CA LEU A 109 -5.34 -0.71 -13.32
C LEU A 109 -5.27 -0.47 -14.84
N GLU A 110 -5.02 0.77 -15.27
CA GLU A 110 -4.88 1.10 -16.69
C GLU A 110 -3.64 0.50 -17.37
N LEU A 111 -2.67 0.02 -16.60
CA LEU A 111 -1.49 -0.68 -17.10
C LEU A 111 -1.64 -2.21 -17.08
N GLY A 112 -2.79 -2.73 -16.63
CA GLY A 112 -2.99 -4.17 -16.48
C GLY A 112 -2.09 -4.78 -15.41
N ILE A 113 -1.90 -4.09 -14.29
CA ILE A 113 -1.17 -4.60 -13.14
C ILE A 113 -2.17 -5.27 -12.19
N ASP A 114 -1.94 -6.54 -11.87
CA ASP A 114 -2.91 -7.33 -11.09
C ASP A 114 -2.83 -7.10 -9.58
N LYS A 115 -1.70 -6.59 -9.08
CA LYS A 115 -1.43 -6.40 -7.66
C LYS A 115 -0.72 -5.08 -7.40
N VAL A 116 -1.22 -4.33 -6.41
CA VAL A 116 -0.57 -3.14 -5.85
C VAL A 116 -0.30 -3.35 -4.36
N PRO A 117 0.84 -2.86 -3.85
CA PRO A 117 1.17 -2.92 -2.43
C PRO A 117 0.35 -1.90 -1.64
N VAL A 118 -0.26 -2.36 -0.55
CA VAL A 118 -1.07 -1.53 0.34
C VAL A 118 -0.61 -1.74 1.78
N ILE A 119 -0.38 -0.63 2.49
CA ILE A 119 -0.20 -0.63 3.93
C ILE A 119 -1.57 -0.51 4.60
N LEU A 120 -1.85 -1.40 5.54
CA LEU A 120 -3.02 -1.34 6.39
C LEU A 120 -2.58 -0.86 7.77
N TYR A 121 -3.03 0.33 8.18
CA TYR A 121 -2.80 0.85 9.52
C TYR A 121 -4.04 0.62 10.40
N CYS A 122 -3.81 0.27 11.67
CA CYS A 122 -4.88 0.18 12.65
C CYS A 122 -4.99 1.47 13.48
N ARG A 123 -6.19 2.03 13.60
CA ARG A 123 -6.46 3.32 14.24
C ARG A 123 -7.52 3.14 15.33
N GLY A 124 -7.09 3.31 16.58
CA GLY A 124 -7.95 3.39 17.75
C GLY A 124 -8.36 4.83 18.07
N LYS A 125 -9.08 5.01 19.17
CA LYS A 125 -9.63 6.31 19.62
C LYS A 125 -8.59 7.43 19.74
N TYR A 126 -7.37 7.10 20.16
CA TYR A 126 -6.30 8.07 20.46
C TYR A 126 -5.16 8.09 19.45
N GLY A 127 -5.27 7.33 18.34
CA GLY A 127 -4.23 7.26 17.32
C GLY A 127 -4.00 5.87 16.76
N PHE A 128 -2.82 5.65 16.17
CA PHE A 128 -2.43 4.35 15.64
C PHE A 128 -2.15 3.36 16.78
N VAL A 129 -2.53 2.10 16.58
CA VAL A 129 -2.33 1.00 17.53
C VAL A 129 -1.71 -0.20 16.80
N PRO A 130 -1.12 -1.18 17.52
CA PRO A 130 -0.63 -2.41 16.89
C PRO A 130 -1.69 -3.08 16.02
N PHE A 131 -1.32 -3.52 14.82
CA PHE A 131 -2.26 -3.98 13.80
C PHE A 131 -3.09 -5.19 14.25
N GLU A 132 -2.55 -6.01 15.14
CA GLU A 132 -3.23 -7.18 15.74
C GLU A 132 -4.54 -6.80 16.44
N ARG A 133 -4.69 -5.55 16.90
CA ARG A 133 -5.92 -5.04 17.50
C ARG A 133 -7.04 -4.83 16.48
N CYS A 134 -6.72 -4.72 15.19
CA CYS A 134 -7.68 -4.71 14.09
C CYS A 134 -8.04 -6.13 13.62
N SER A 135 -8.34 -7.03 14.57
CA SER A 135 -8.61 -8.46 14.31
C SER A 135 -9.82 -8.73 13.40
N LYS A 136 -10.75 -7.78 13.29
CA LYS A 136 -11.95 -7.85 12.42
C LYS A 136 -11.65 -7.61 10.93
N VAL A 137 -10.44 -7.16 10.58
CA VAL A 137 -10.06 -6.77 9.20
C VAL A 137 -9.68 -7.96 8.32
N SER A 138 -9.38 -9.11 8.93
CA SER A 138 -9.03 -10.36 8.25
C SER A 138 -10.07 -10.86 7.25
N MET A 139 -11.30 -10.34 7.28
CA MET A 139 -12.37 -10.68 6.33
C MET A 139 -12.35 -9.91 5.00
N PHE A 140 -11.54 -8.85 4.87
CA PHE A 140 -11.59 -7.97 3.68
C PHE A 140 -10.47 -8.18 2.66
N PHE A 141 -9.36 -8.82 3.03
CA PHE A 141 -8.13 -8.85 2.22
C PHE A 141 -7.54 -10.25 2.08
#